data_AF-A0A530HB61-F1
#
_entry.id   AF-A0A530HB61-F1
#
_cell.length_a   1.000
_cell.length_b   1.000
_cell.length_c   1.000
_cell.angle_alpha   90.00
_cell.angle_beta   90.00
_cell.angle_gamma   90.00
#
_symmetry.space_group_name_H-M   'P 1'
#
loop_
_entity.id
_entity.type
_entity.pdbx_description
1 polymer ?
#
loop_
_entity_poly.entity_id
_entity_poly.type
_entity_poly.pdbx_seq_one_letter_code
_entity_poly.pdbx_strand_id
1 'polypeptide(L)'
;IEIHANGRRVWVECGALGVSGGWNPNVHLFSHHRGRPVWNEPLQAFLPGENGPLGLIPAGAASGHFSTADALHSGARAAQRAMGELGIAASLPDLPRAEEADYTVAPVFHVPGKKRAWVDFQNDVTVKDIKLAHAENMRPVEHLKRYTTLGMATDQGKTSNVTGLAVMAELTGRSIPETGTTIFRPPYTPVTLSVLGGGDTGRHFRPRRLTPTHHWAEAQGAVFVEVGQWMRAQYFPRAGETHWRQSVDREARAVRGAVGLCDVTTLGKIDVQGADAGEFLNRLYCNMMTTLKVGRVRYGLMLREDGFAYDDGTCARLAEDHCVVTTTTANAGLVYRNMEFARQCLWPELDVQLISTTNAWAQIAVAGPKSRALLARIVDGFDLSSEAFPFMACAELTVCDGLRARLFRISFSGELAYEIAVPARYGHALIERLMELGADLGATPYGTEALGVLRIEKGHAAGPELNGQATALMVGLGSMVSQKKDSVGAVMSRREGLAGDRRRLVGLRPVDPAGKVVSGSHLFAEGAPWKFDTDQGWITSACYSPHVGSMIGLGFLENGDERLGEVIVAANPLEGESARLRVVPAHFVDPEGARLRE
;
A
#
# COMPACT_ATOMS: atom_id res chain seq x y z
N ILE A 1 -39.55 -34.74 33.45
CA ILE A 1 -40.20 -33.43 33.22
C ILE A 1 -41.39 -33.26 34.15
N GLU A 2 -41.63 -32.04 34.66
CA GLU A 2 -42.86 -31.70 35.37
C GLU A 2 -43.80 -30.97 34.40
N ILE A 3 -45.00 -31.50 34.20
CA ILE A 3 -46.02 -30.95 33.30
C ILE A 3 -47.09 -30.28 34.15
N HIS A 4 -47.39 -29.01 33.87
CA HIS A 4 -48.46 -28.25 34.53
C HIS A 4 -49.58 -28.03 33.52
N ALA A 5 -50.74 -28.65 33.72
CA ALA A 5 -51.89 -28.52 32.81
C ALA A 5 -53.20 -28.59 33.60
N ASN A 6 -54.15 -27.70 33.29
CA ASN A 6 -55.47 -27.67 33.92
C ASN A 6 -55.44 -27.68 35.47
N GLY A 7 -54.47 -26.97 36.07
CA GLY A 7 -54.28 -26.91 37.53
C GLY A 7 -53.65 -28.16 38.16
N ARG A 8 -53.26 -29.17 37.37
CA ARG A 8 -52.58 -30.40 37.83
C ARG A 8 -51.10 -30.35 37.52
N ARG A 9 -50.30 -31.00 38.39
CA ARG A 9 -48.87 -31.25 38.19
C ARG A 9 -48.65 -32.73 38.00
N VAL A 10 -47.98 -33.11 36.91
CA VAL A 10 -47.64 -34.49 36.60
C VAL A 10 -46.14 -34.60 36.39
N TRP A 11 -45.50 -35.52 37.09
CA TRP A 11 -44.12 -35.87 36.83
C TRP A 11 -44.05 -37.01 35.82
N VAL A 12 -43.28 -36.83 34.76
CA VAL A 12 -43.00 -37.85 33.75
C VAL A 12 -41.50 -38.07 33.72
N GLU A 13 -41.06 -39.30 33.97
CA GLU A 13 -39.66 -39.68 33.79
C GLU A 13 -39.38 -39.85 32.29
N CYS A 14 -38.31 -39.23 31.79
CA CYS A 14 -37.96 -39.28 30.38
C CYS A 14 -36.44 -39.19 30.20
N GLY A 15 -35.88 -39.99 29.30
CA GLY A 15 -34.47 -39.92 28.91
C GLY A 15 -34.16 -38.86 27.85
N ALA A 16 -35.18 -38.37 27.15
CA ALA A 16 -35.08 -37.31 26.15
C ALA A 16 -36.36 -36.48 26.10
N LEU A 17 -36.26 -35.23 25.64
CA LEU A 17 -37.38 -34.32 25.44
C LEU A 17 -37.28 -33.69 24.04
N GLY A 18 -38.19 -34.06 23.15
CA GLY A 18 -38.36 -33.36 21.87
C GLY A 18 -39.11 -32.05 22.09
N VAL A 19 -38.53 -30.93 21.65
CA VAL A 19 -39.12 -29.60 21.78
C VAL A 19 -39.43 -29.05 20.39
N SER A 20 -40.70 -28.72 20.14
CA SER A 20 -41.15 -28.08 18.90
C SER A 20 -41.79 -26.73 19.24
N GLY A 21 -41.01 -25.66 19.09
CA GLY A 21 -41.44 -24.28 19.37
C GLY A 21 -41.91 -23.50 18.14
N GLY A 22 -42.06 -24.18 17.00
CA GLY A 22 -42.30 -23.55 15.69
C GLY A 22 -41.04 -23.42 14.85
N TRP A 23 -41.16 -22.73 13.70
CA TRP A 23 -40.11 -22.61 12.69
C TRP A 23 -39.67 -21.17 12.46
N ASN A 24 -38.36 -20.96 12.32
CA ASN A 24 -37.77 -19.70 11.86
C ASN A 24 -37.28 -19.86 10.41
N PRO A 25 -37.93 -19.25 9.41
CA PRO A 25 -37.50 -19.28 8.02
C PRO A 25 -36.09 -18.72 7.84
N ASN A 26 -35.30 -19.37 6.98
CA ASN A 26 -33.93 -18.97 6.69
C ASN A 26 -33.86 -17.74 5.78
N VAL A 27 -34.17 -16.57 6.32
CA VAL A 27 -34.17 -15.28 5.58
C VAL A 27 -32.79 -14.63 5.47
N HIS A 28 -31.72 -15.31 5.88
CA HIS A 28 -30.37 -14.74 5.98
C HIS A 28 -29.87 -14.21 4.64
N LEU A 29 -29.92 -15.03 3.57
CA LEU A 29 -29.45 -14.62 2.24
C LEU A 29 -30.27 -13.45 1.68
N PHE A 30 -31.59 -13.47 1.85
CA PHE A 30 -32.47 -12.37 1.49
C PHE A 30 -32.05 -11.07 2.20
N SER A 31 -31.75 -11.16 3.50
CA SER A 31 -31.34 -10.03 4.33
C SER A 31 -29.90 -9.56 4.09
N HIS A 32 -28.98 -10.44 3.67
CA HIS A 32 -27.61 -10.05 3.29
C HIS A 32 -27.61 -9.03 2.15
N HIS A 33 -28.62 -9.11 1.28
CA HIS A 33 -28.83 -8.18 0.17
C HIS A 33 -29.80 -7.03 0.53
N ARG A 34 -29.87 -6.66 1.82
CA ARG A 34 -30.73 -5.58 2.36
C ARG A 34 -32.24 -5.82 2.20
N GLY A 35 -32.67 -7.02 1.85
CA GLY A 35 -34.08 -7.39 1.95
C GLY A 35 -34.52 -7.35 3.41
N ARG A 36 -35.66 -6.69 3.69
CA ARG A 36 -36.18 -6.59 5.06
C ARG A 36 -37.15 -7.74 5.34
N PRO A 37 -36.89 -8.62 6.33
CA PRO A 37 -37.88 -9.59 6.75
C PRO A 37 -39.09 -8.91 7.38
N VAL A 38 -40.27 -9.49 7.16
CA VAL A 38 -41.57 -9.02 7.65
C VAL A 38 -42.14 -10.07 8.57
N TRP A 39 -42.68 -9.64 9.72
CA TRP A 39 -43.31 -10.55 10.68
C TRP A 39 -44.64 -11.07 10.13
N ASN A 40 -44.85 -12.38 10.20
CA ASN A 40 -46.09 -13.05 9.85
C ASN A 40 -46.76 -13.60 11.11
N GLU A 41 -47.89 -13.01 11.50
CA GLU A 41 -48.58 -13.33 12.76
C GLU A 41 -49.14 -14.76 12.80
N PRO A 42 -49.83 -15.29 11.75
CA PRO A 42 -50.31 -16.67 11.78
C PRO A 42 -49.19 -17.72 11.92
N LEU A 43 -48.04 -17.49 11.28
CA LEU A 43 -46.90 -18.41 11.32
C LEU A 43 -45.94 -18.16 12.49
N GLN A 44 -46.12 -17.04 13.21
CA GLN A 44 -45.26 -16.57 14.30
C GLN A 44 -43.77 -16.54 13.90
N ALA A 45 -43.47 -16.02 12.71
CA ALA A 45 -42.14 -16.03 12.14
C ALA A 45 -41.85 -14.84 11.22
N PHE A 46 -40.56 -14.52 11.02
CA PHE A 46 -40.13 -13.55 10.00
C PHE A 46 -40.01 -14.21 8.63
N LEU A 47 -40.69 -13.64 7.63
CA LEU A 47 -40.65 -14.04 6.23
C LEU A 47 -39.92 -13.00 5.36
N PRO A 48 -39.43 -13.37 4.17
CA PRO A 48 -38.98 -12.42 3.17
C PRO A 48 -40.09 -11.41 2.82
N GLY A 49 -39.78 -10.12 2.79
CA GLY A 49 -40.71 -9.08 2.37
C GLY A 49 -40.90 -9.02 0.84
N GLU A 50 -41.93 -8.30 0.40
CA GLU A 50 -42.29 -8.19 -1.02
C GLU A 50 -41.23 -7.47 -1.88
N ASN A 51 -40.51 -6.51 -1.29
CA ASN A 51 -39.46 -5.73 -1.95
C ASN A 51 -38.08 -6.34 -1.73
N GLY A 52 -37.92 -7.57 -2.19
CA GLY A 52 -36.67 -8.33 -2.10
C GLY A 52 -35.57 -7.87 -3.05
N PRO A 53 -34.35 -8.40 -2.89
CA PRO A 53 -33.27 -8.23 -3.86
C PRO A 53 -33.69 -8.69 -5.26
N LEU A 54 -33.33 -7.92 -6.28
CA LEU A 54 -33.61 -8.28 -7.67
C LEU A 54 -33.03 -9.66 -8.00
N GLY A 55 -33.81 -10.52 -8.66
CA GLY A 55 -33.39 -11.85 -9.06
C GLY A 55 -33.35 -12.90 -7.94
N LEU A 56 -33.76 -12.56 -6.72
CA LEU A 56 -33.90 -13.52 -5.62
C LEU A 56 -35.38 -13.78 -5.37
N ILE A 57 -35.83 -15.00 -5.68
CA ILE A 57 -37.21 -15.44 -5.47
C ILE A 57 -37.24 -16.46 -4.32
N PRO A 58 -37.73 -16.08 -3.13
CA PRO A 58 -37.89 -17.02 -2.02
C PRO A 58 -38.95 -18.08 -2.33
N ALA A 59 -38.69 -19.33 -1.97
CA ALA A 59 -39.64 -20.44 -2.11
C ALA A 59 -39.56 -21.42 -0.92
N GLY A 60 -40.55 -22.30 -0.80
CA GLY A 60 -40.59 -23.31 0.26
C GLY A 60 -40.79 -22.72 1.65
N ALA A 61 -40.26 -23.42 2.65
CA ALA A 61 -40.32 -22.99 4.05
C ALA A 61 -39.66 -21.63 4.30
N ALA A 62 -38.69 -21.22 3.46
CA ALA A 62 -38.10 -19.89 3.53
C ALA A 62 -39.14 -18.77 3.26
N SER A 63 -40.21 -19.07 2.51
CA SER A 63 -41.35 -18.19 2.24
C SER A 63 -42.57 -18.47 3.13
N GLY A 64 -42.43 -19.34 4.13
CA GLY A 64 -43.53 -19.72 5.03
C GLY A 64 -44.41 -20.89 4.54
N HIS A 65 -44.02 -21.58 3.47
CA HIS A 65 -44.70 -22.81 3.03
C HIS A 65 -44.14 -24.03 3.76
N PHE A 66 -44.76 -24.41 4.87
CA PHE A 66 -44.25 -25.46 5.76
C PHE A 66 -44.75 -26.87 5.45
N SER A 67 -45.87 -27.03 4.73
CA SER A 67 -46.28 -28.34 4.22
C SER A 67 -45.39 -28.76 3.06
N THR A 68 -45.22 -30.07 2.88
CA THR A 68 -44.38 -30.58 1.78
C THR A 68 -44.98 -30.21 0.42
N ALA A 69 -46.30 -30.29 0.27
CA ALA A 69 -47.00 -29.93 -0.95
C ALA A 69 -46.83 -28.45 -1.32
N ASP A 70 -47.05 -27.52 -0.38
CA ASP A 70 -46.91 -26.08 -0.65
C ASP A 70 -45.47 -25.70 -0.98
N ALA A 71 -44.50 -26.35 -0.34
CA ALA A 71 -43.09 -26.10 -0.63
C ALA A 71 -42.73 -26.49 -2.07
N LEU A 72 -43.24 -27.63 -2.56
CA LEU A 72 -43.05 -28.07 -3.95
C LEU A 72 -43.73 -27.11 -4.94
N HIS A 73 -44.99 -26.74 -4.68
CA HIS A 73 -45.72 -25.82 -5.54
C HIS A 73 -45.08 -24.43 -5.59
N SER A 74 -44.64 -23.88 -4.45
CA SER A 74 -43.96 -22.58 -4.41
C SER A 74 -42.61 -22.61 -5.12
N GLY A 75 -41.83 -23.69 -4.97
CA GLY A 75 -40.58 -23.90 -5.70
C GLY A 75 -40.78 -23.94 -7.21
N ALA A 76 -41.77 -24.69 -7.69
CA ALA A 76 -42.08 -24.78 -9.11
C ALA A 76 -42.51 -23.43 -9.71
N ARG A 77 -43.35 -22.67 -8.99
CA ARG A 77 -43.78 -21.32 -9.40
C ARG A 77 -42.63 -20.33 -9.39
N ALA A 78 -41.76 -20.38 -8.37
CA ALA A 78 -40.57 -19.54 -8.30
C ALA A 78 -39.61 -19.81 -9.46
N ALA A 79 -39.38 -21.09 -9.80
CA ALA A 79 -38.57 -21.48 -10.93
C ALA A 79 -39.18 -21.02 -12.26
N GLN A 80 -40.49 -21.23 -12.47
CA GLN A 80 -41.19 -20.75 -13.67
C GLN A 80 -41.05 -19.24 -13.83
N ARG A 81 -41.23 -18.48 -12.75
CA ARG A 81 -41.04 -17.03 -12.73
C ARG A 81 -39.60 -16.65 -13.10
N ALA A 82 -38.60 -17.29 -12.46
CA ALA A 82 -37.19 -17.04 -12.76
C ALA A 82 -36.87 -17.29 -14.24
N MET A 83 -37.39 -18.39 -14.81
CA MET A 83 -37.23 -18.71 -16.23
C MET A 83 -37.90 -17.65 -17.11
N GLY A 84 -39.11 -17.21 -16.78
CA GLY A 84 -39.80 -16.14 -17.49
C GLY A 84 -39.03 -14.82 -17.48
N GLU A 85 -38.46 -14.44 -16.32
CA GLU A 85 -37.59 -13.26 -16.19
C GLU A 85 -36.30 -13.38 -17.04
N LEU A 86 -35.85 -14.61 -17.31
CA LEU A 86 -34.74 -14.92 -18.23
C LEU A 86 -35.17 -15.09 -19.69
N GLY A 87 -36.46 -14.91 -20.02
CA GLY A 87 -36.99 -15.11 -21.37
C GLY A 87 -37.13 -16.58 -21.81
N ILE A 88 -37.07 -17.52 -20.86
CA ILE A 88 -37.19 -18.95 -21.10
C ILE A 88 -38.63 -19.38 -20.80
N ALA A 89 -39.34 -19.89 -21.81
CA ALA A 89 -40.68 -20.43 -21.63
C ALA A 89 -40.63 -21.71 -20.79
N ALA A 90 -41.36 -21.73 -19.68
CA ALA A 90 -41.45 -22.87 -18.78
C ALA A 90 -42.91 -23.10 -18.33
N SER A 91 -43.30 -24.37 -18.19
CA SER A 91 -44.58 -24.79 -17.59
C SER A 91 -44.33 -25.41 -16.22
N LEU A 92 -45.37 -25.43 -15.39
CA LEU A 92 -45.31 -26.18 -14.13
C LEU A 92 -45.20 -27.69 -14.44
N PRO A 93 -44.30 -28.42 -13.78
CA PRO A 93 -44.21 -29.87 -13.93
C PRO A 93 -45.35 -30.58 -13.17
N ASP A 94 -45.55 -31.86 -13.48
CA ASP A 94 -46.37 -32.74 -12.63
C ASP A 94 -45.64 -32.95 -11.29
N LEU A 95 -46.20 -32.40 -10.23
CA LEU A 95 -45.63 -32.49 -8.89
C LEU A 95 -46.12 -33.77 -8.17
N PRO A 96 -45.28 -34.41 -7.34
CA PRO A 96 -45.67 -35.58 -6.59
C PRO A 96 -46.75 -35.23 -5.55
N ARG A 97 -47.64 -36.19 -5.28
CA ARG A 97 -48.59 -36.07 -4.15
C ARG A 97 -47.80 -36.09 -2.85
N ALA A 98 -47.98 -35.06 -2.04
CA ALA A 98 -47.24 -34.86 -0.80
C ALA A 98 -48.19 -34.51 0.35
N GLU A 99 -47.64 -34.45 1.55
CA GLU A 99 -48.39 -34.09 2.75
C GLU A 99 -48.80 -32.61 2.73
N GLU A 100 -50.06 -32.37 3.08
CA GLU A 100 -50.77 -31.07 3.13
C GLU A 100 -51.24 -30.79 4.56
N ALA A 101 -50.41 -31.04 5.57
CA ALA A 101 -50.83 -30.74 6.94
C ALA A 101 -50.87 -29.24 7.18
N ASP A 102 -51.94 -28.79 7.84
CA ASP A 102 -52.05 -27.43 8.32
C ASP A 102 -50.98 -27.17 9.39
N TYR A 103 -50.32 -26.02 9.27
CA TYR A 103 -49.41 -25.53 10.31
C TYR A 103 -50.15 -24.58 11.25
N THR A 104 -50.25 -24.98 12.52
CA THR A 104 -50.78 -24.14 13.60
C THR A 104 -49.74 -24.04 14.71
N VAL A 105 -49.52 -22.82 15.22
CA VAL A 105 -48.55 -22.55 16.28
C VAL A 105 -49.14 -21.65 17.35
N ALA A 106 -48.78 -21.91 18.61
CA ALA A 106 -49.07 -21.01 19.73
C ALA A 106 -47.81 -20.19 20.07
N PRO A 107 -47.92 -18.87 20.33
CA PRO A 107 -46.77 -17.99 20.56
C PRO A 107 -46.18 -18.16 21.97
N VAL A 108 -45.54 -19.31 22.22
CA VAL A 108 -44.92 -19.62 23.52
C VAL A 108 -43.41 -19.40 23.44
N PHE A 109 -42.96 -18.16 23.72
CA PHE A 109 -41.55 -17.78 23.64
C PHE A 109 -40.76 -18.05 24.93
N HIS A 110 -41.41 -18.07 26.09
CA HIS A 110 -40.84 -18.59 27.33
C HIS A 110 -41.96 -19.07 28.27
N VAL A 111 -41.62 -20.01 29.17
CA VAL A 111 -42.55 -20.51 30.19
C VAL A 111 -42.24 -19.83 31.52
N PRO A 112 -43.21 -19.16 32.18
CA PRO A 112 -43.00 -18.54 33.48
C PRO A 112 -42.54 -19.56 34.53
N GLY A 113 -41.49 -19.23 35.29
CA GLY A 113 -40.96 -20.11 36.33
C GLY A 113 -39.87 -19.46 37.18
N LYS A 114 -39.50 -20.14 38.28
CA LYS A 114 -38.41 -19.72 39.18
C LYS A 114 -37.02 -20.26 38.77
N LYS A 115 -36.99 -21.22 37.84
CA LYS A 115 -35.76 -21.84 37.33
C LYS A 115 -35.23 -21.07 36.12
N ARG A 116 -34.01 -21.40 35.66
CA ARG A 116 -33.40 -20.79 34.48
C ARG A 116 -34.22 -21.13 33.22
N ALA A 117 -34.62 -20.09 32.49
CA ALA A 117 -35.20 -20.20 31.15
C ALA A 117 -34.13 -19.78 30.13
N TRP A 118 -33.49 -20.76 29.51
CA TRP A 118 -32.41 -20.55 28.54
C TRP A 118 -32.96 -20.04 27.21
N VAL A 119 -32.27 -19.07 26.62
CA VAL A 119 -32.61 -18.45 25.33
C VAL A 119 -31.48 -18.68 24.32
N ASP A 120 -30.23 -18.47 24.73
CA ASP A 120 -29.04 -18.81 23.95
C ASP A 120 -28.23 -19.85 24.71
N PHE A 121 -28.16 -21.06 24.15
CA PHE A 121 -27.48 -22.17 24.82
C PHE A 121 -25.96 -22.08 24.72
N GLN A 122 -25.42 -21.49 23.65
CA GLN A 122 -23.98 -21.47 23.44
C GLN A 122 -23.30 -20.37 24.28
N ASN A 123 -24.00 -19.25 24.47
CA ASN A 123 -23.53 -18.13 25.30
C ASN A 123 -24.17 -18.09 26.69
N ASP A 124 -24.88 -19.14 27.10
CA ASP A 124 -25.52 -19.25 28.41
C ASP A 124 -26.49 -18.08 28.74
N VAL A 125 -27.16 -17.50 27.74
CA VAL A 125 -28.10 -16.40 27.95
C VAL A 125 -29.47 -16.91 28.36
N THR A 126 -30.03 -16.33 29.43
CA THR A 126 -31.35 -16.65 29.95
C THR A 126 -32.31 -15.47 29.89
N VAL A 127 -33.60 -15.72 30.10
CA VAL A 127 -34.63 -14.66 30.27
C VAL A 127 -34.26 -13.69 31.41
N LYS A 128 -33.55 -14.14 32.44
CA LYS A 128 -33.08 -13.27 33.53
C LYS A 128 -32.11 -12.21 33.02
N ASP A 129 -31.22 -12.57 32.11
CA ASP A 129 -30.19 -11.67 31.57
C ASP A 129 -30.83 -10.63 30.64
N ILE A 130 -31.86 -11.02 29.87
CA ILE A 130 -32.68 -10.08 29.08
C ILE A 130 -33.42 -9.10 29.99
N LYS A 131 -34.01 -9.58 31.09
CA LYS A 131 -34.65 -8.73 32.10
C LYS A 131 -33.68 -7.76 32.75
N LEU A 132 -32.46 -8.20 33.05
CA LEU A 132 -31.41 -7.35 33.58
C LEU A 132 -31.00 -6.27 32.58
N ALA A 133 -30.76 -6.65 31.31
CA ALA A 133 -30.45 -5.70 30.25
C ALA A 133 -31.56 -4.64 30.12
N HIS A 134 -32.82 -5.06 30.15
CA HIS A 134 -33.95 -4.14 30.19
C HIS A 134 -33.95 -3.25 31.45
N ALA A 135 -33.71 -3.79 32.65
CA ALA A 135 -33.63 -3.00 33.88
C ALA A 135 -32.52 -1.93 33.81
N GLU A 136 -31.41 -2.24 33.15
CA GLU A 136 -30.29 -1.31 32.88
C GLU A 136 -30.50 -0.42 31.64
N ASN A 137 -31.75 -0.29 31.19
CA ASN A 137 -32.16 0.62 30.13
C ASN A 137 -31.64 0.26 28.71
N MET A 138 -31.26 -0.99 28.47
CA MET A 138 -30.96 -1.49 27.13
C MET A 138 -32.28 -1.73 26.39
N ARG A 139 -32.78 -0.72 25.68
CA ARG A 139 -34.09 -0.76 24.97
C ARG A 139 -34.01 -1.29 23.53
N PRO A 140 -33.04 -0.88 22.68
CA PRO A 140 -32.91 -1.43 21.33
C PRO A 140 -32.42 -2.89 21.38
N VAL A 141 -32.87 -3.75 20.45
CA VAL A 141 -32.37 -5.14 20.34
C VAL A 141 -30.85 -5.18 20.17
N GLU A 142 -30.28 -4.21 19.47
CA GLU A 142 -28.83 -4.13 19.27
C GLU A 142 -28.07 -3.93 20.59
N HIS A 143 -28.65 -3.23 21.57
CA HIS A 143 -28.08 -3.10 22.91
C HIS A 143 -28.25 -4.39 23.70
N LEU A 144 -29.44 -5.01 23.64
CA LEU A 144 -29.70 -6.30 24.27
C LEU A 144 -28.67 -7.35 23.81
N LYS A 145 -28.46 -7.48 22.50
CA LYS A 145 -27.47 -8.37 21.89
C LYS A 145 -26.07 -8.14 22.45
N ARG A 146 -25.60 -6.90 22.49
CA ARG A 146 -24.24 -6.56 22.93
C ARG A 146 -24.05 -6.73 24.44
N TYR A 147 -25.07 -6.41 25.23
CA TYR A 147 -25.04 -6.52 26.67
C TYR A 147 -25.05 -7.99 27.13
N THR A 148 -25.92 -8.80 26.54
CA THR A 148 -26.13 -10.20 26.95
C THR A 148 -25.27 -11.19 26.18
N THR A 149 -24.67 -10.80 25.06
CA THR A 149 -24.05 -11.68 24.05
C THR A 149 -25.03 -12.58 23.29
N LEU A 150 -26.35 -12.35 23.40
CA LEU A 150 -27.40 -13.09 22.69
C LEU A 150 -27.14 -13.12 21.17
N GLY A 151 -27.11 -14.32 20.59
CA GLY A 151 -26.97 -14.54 19.16
C GLY A 151 -25.60 -14.15 18.58
N MET A 152 -24.58 -14.04 19.43
CA MET A 152 -23.19 -13.73 19.02
C MET A 152 -22.29 -14.97 18.97
N ALA A 153 -22.83 -16.16 19.26
CA ALA A 153 -22.07 -17.40 19.27
C ALA A 153 -21.77 -17.91 17.83
N THR A 154 -21.15 -19.09 17.71
CA THR A 154 -20.77 -19.64 16.38
C THR A 154 -21.97 -20.01 15.51
N ASP A 155 -23.13 -20.23 16.12
CA ASP A 155 -24.39 -20.46 15.42
C ASP A 155 -25.03 -19.17 14.89
N GLN A 156 -24.54 -17.99 15.32
CA GLN A 156 -25.08 -16.65 15.01
C GLN A 156 -26.55 -16.48 15.40
N GLY A 157 -26.98 -17.13 16.49
CA GLY A 157 -28.32 -16.98 17.06
C GLY A 157 -29.46 -17.53 16.19
N LYS A 158 -29.17 -18.54 15.36
CA LYS A 158 -30.17 -19.25 14.55
C LYS A 158 -31.31 -19.83 15.38
N THR A 159 -31.06 -20.16 16.65
CA THR A 159 -32.06 -20.69 17.58
C THR A 159 -32.49 -19.68 18.66
N SER A 160 -31.71 -18.62 18.90
CA SER A 160 -31.88 -17.74 20.06
C SER A 160 -32.44 -16.35 19.73
N ASN A 161 -32.18 -15.81 18.53
CA ASN A 161 -32.51 -14.41 18.21
C ASN A 161 -34.00 -14.10 18.27
N VAL A 162 -34.86 -14.92 17.64
CA VAL A 162 -36.31 -14.68 17.61
C VAL A 162 -36.92 -14.81 19.01
N THR A 163 -36.47 -15.80 19.78
CA THR A 163 -36.89 -16.00 21.17
C THR A 163 -36.48 -14.80 22.04
N GLY A 164 -35.23 -14.35 21.96
CA GLY A 164 -34.77 -13.20 22.74
C GLY A 164 -35.45 -11.88 22.33
N LEU A 165 -35.76 -11.72 21.04
CA LEU A 165 -36.58 -10.62 20.53
C LEU A 165 -37.98 -10.63 21.11
N ALA A 166 -38.64 -11.78 21.16
CA ALA A 166 -39.98 -11.91 21.70
C ALA A 166 -40.03 -11.63 23.21
N VAL A 167 -39.04 -12.10 23.97
CA VAL A 167 -38.91 -11.76 25.41
C VAL A 167 -38.72 -10.24 25.59
N MET A 168 -37.92 -9.60 24.73
CA MET A 168 -37.71 -8.16 24.79
C MET A 168 -38.95 -7.35 24.38
N ALA A 169 -39.70 -7.82 23.39
CA ALA A 169 -40.99 -7.26 22.98
C ALA A 169 -41.99 -7.26 24.14
N GLU A 170 -42.12 -8.39 24.85
CA GLU A 170 -42.95 -8.51 26.06
C GLU A 170 -42.53 -7.50 27.15
N LEU A 171 -41.22 -7.41 27.46
CA LEU A 171 -40.71 -6.51 28.50
C LEU A 171 -40.88 -5.03 28.16
N THR A 172 -40.88 -4.67 26.88
CA THR A 172 -41.02 -3.29 26.42
C THR A 172 -42.47 -2.90 26.10
N GLY A 173 -43.41 -3.84 26.13
CA GLY A 173 -44.80 -3.62 25.72
C GLY A 173 -44.95 -3.30 24.22
N ARG A 174 -44.00 -3.75 23.40
CA ARG A 174 -43.98 -3.56 21.94
C ARG A 174 -44.33 -4.86 21.22
N SER A 175 -44.77 -4.76 19.98
CA SER A 175 -44.84 -5.92 19.09
C SER A 175 -43.43 -6.40 18.68
N ILE A 176 -43.34 -7.67 18.24
CA ILE A 176 -42.11 -8.24 17.68
C ILE A 176 -41.57 -7.42 16.49
N PRO A 177 -42.38 -7.03 15.48
CA PRO A 177 -41.91 -6.18 14.40
C PRO A 177 -41.45 -4.78 14.83
N GLU A 178 -42.03 -4.17 15.88
CA GLU A 178 -41.60 -2.86 16.42
C GLU A 178 -40.28 -2.95 17.22
N THR A 179 -40.01 -4.09 17.84
CA THR A 179 -38.72 -4.38 18.49
C THR A 179 -37.60 -4.50 17.44
N GLY A 180 -37.95 -4.95 16.23
CA GLY A 180 -37.07 -5.07 15.07
C GLY A 180 -36.11 -6.25 15.16
N THR A 181 -35.60 -6.74 14.03
CA THR A 181 -34.57 -7.80 14.02
C THR A 181 -33.17 -7.21 14.12
N THR A 182 -32.20 -8.02 14.55
CA THR A 182 -30.79 -7.67 14.36
C THR A 182 -30.39 -7.80 12.90
N ILE A 183 -29.28 -7.16 12.53
CA ILE A 183 -28.77 -7.21 11.15
C ILE A 183 -28.18 -8.60 10.85
N PHE A 184 -28.65 -9.24 9.78
CA PHE A 184 -28.05 -10.45 9.20
C PHE A 184 -26.78 -10.10 8.44
N ARG A 185 -25.70 -10.86 8.63
CA ARG A 185 -24.38 -10.61 8.03
C ARG A 185 -23.80 -11.88 7.42
N PRO A 186 -23.11 -11.79 6.26
CA PRO A 186 -22.27 -12.88 5.79
C PRO A 186 -21.06 -13.08 6.73
N PRO A 187 -20.48 -14.29 6.78
CA PRO A 187 -20.96 -15.50 6.10
C PRO A 187 -22.15 -16.15 6.86
N TYR A 188 -23.02 -16.89 6.16
CA TYR A 188 -24.18 -17.59 6.78
C TYR A 188 -23.76 -18.58 7.87
N THR A 189 -22.65 -19.27 7.62
CA THR A 189 -21.92 -20.12 8.57
C THR A 189 -20.44 -19.78 8.48
N PRO A 190 -19.65 -20.03 9.54
CA PRO A 190 -18.21 -19.78 9.51
C PRO A 190 -17.52 -20.40 8.29
N VAL A 191 -16.58 -19.64 7.71
CA VAL A 191 -15.71 -20.07 6.61
C VAL A 191 -14.27 -19.98 7.10
N THR A 192 -13.46 -20.98 6.79
CA THR A 192 -12.04 -21.00 7.14
C THR A 192 -11.27 -19.91 6.39
N LEU A 193 -10.45 -19.12 7.10
CA LEU A 193 -9.68 -18.02 6.50
C LEU A 193 -8.79 -18.45 5.32
N SER A 194 -8.24 -19.66 5.35
CA SER A 194 -7.40 -20.21 4.27
C SER A 194 -8.14 -20.35 2.93
N VAL A 195 -9.44 -20.65 2.97
CA VAL A 195 -10.28 -20.75 1.76
C VAL A 195 -10.52 -19.37 1.17
N LEU A 196 -10.69 -18.34 2.01
CA LEU A 196 -10.83 -16.95 1.55
C LEU A 196 -9.54 -16.40 0.93
N GLY A 197 -8.38 -16.90 1.37
CA GLY A 197 -7.07 -16.54 0.83
C GLY A 197 -6.77 -17.12 -0.56
N GLY A 198 -7.62 -18.01 -1.10
CA GLY A 198 -7.52 -18.45 -2.51
C GLY A 198 -6.22 -19.18 -2.91
N GLY A 199 -5.35 -19.53 -1.96
CA GLY A 199 -4.00 -20.07 -2.22
C GLY A 199 -2.87 -19.04 -2.21
N ASP A 200 -3.17 -17.76 -2.01
CA ASP A 200 -2.19 -16.66 -1.93
C ASP A 200 -1.35 -16.78 -0.64
N THR A 201 -0.27 -17.56 -0.69
CA THR A 201 0.58 -17.87 0.46
C THR A 201 2.06 -17.87 0.09
N GLY A 202 2.93 -17.67 1.08
CA GLY A 202 4.39 -17.73 0.92
C GLY A 202 4.89 -16.81 -0.21
N ARG A 203 5.67 -17.36 -1.15
CA ARG A 203 6.22 -16.63 -2.30
C ARG A 203 5.16 -16.22 -3.34
N HIS A 204 3.98 -16.82 -3.31
CA HIS A 204 2.87 -16.52 -4.22
C HIS A 204 1.89 -15.51 -3.64
N PHE A 205 2.07 -15.09 -2.37
CA PHE A 205 1.23 -14.07 -1.74
C PHE A 205 1.19 -12.75 -2.52
N ARG A 206 2.29 -12.40 -3.20
CA ARG A 206 2.36 -11.23 -4.09
C ARG A 206 3.31 -11.48 -5.25
N PRO A 207 3.10 -10.82 -6.42
CA PRO A 207 4.03 -10.90 -7.54
C PRO A 207 5.43 -10.43 -7.14
N ARG A 208 6.44 -11.17 -7.59
CA ARG A 208 7.87 -10.80 -7.50
C ARG A 208 8.37 -10.45 -8.88
N ARG A 209 8.83 -9.21 -9.05
CA ARG A 209 9.37 -8.69 -10.31
C ARG A 209 10.88 -8.78 -10.28
N LEU A 210 11.45 -9.40 -11.31
CA LEU A 210 12.88 -9.60 -11.45
C LEU A 210 13.40 -8.67 -12.55
N THR A 211 14.52 -8.01 -12.31
CA THR A 211 15.17 -7.22 -13.37
C THR A 211 15.81 -8.15 -14.40
N PRO A 212 16.10 -7.68 -15.62
CA PRO A 212 16.81 -8.47 -16.61
C PRO A 212 18.21 -8.92 -16.15
N THR A 213 18.83 -8.23 -15.18
CA THR A 213 20.12 -8.63 -14.60
C THR A 213 20.00 -9.62 -13.44
N HIS A 214 18.78 -9.98 -13.01
CA HIS A 214 18.56 -10.73 -11.77
C HIS A 214 19.34 -12.04 -11.71
N HIS A 215 19.27 -12.86 -12.76
CA HIS A 215 19.99 -14.14 -12.81
C HIS A 215 21.51 -13.97 -12.90
N TRP A 216 21.99 -12.89 -13.54
CA TRP A 216 23.41 -12.55 -13.51
C TRP A 216 23.85 -12.21 -12.08
N ALA A 217 23.10 -11.35 -11.39
CA ALA A 217 23.39 -10.95 -10.02
C ALA A 217 23.32 -12.14 -9.04
N GLU A 218 22.34 -13.03 -9.20
CA GLU A 218 22.22 -14.27 -8.44
C GLU A 218 23.44 -15.18 -8.65
N ALA A 219 23.92 -15.33 -9.88
CA ALA A 219 25.13 -16.09 -10.19
C ALA A 219 26.41 -15.47 -9.59
N GLN A 220 26.43 -14.14 -9.37
CA GLN A 220 27.50 -13.44 -8.64
C GLN A 220 27.34 -13.51 -7.11
N GLY A 221 26.33 -14.22 -6.59
CA GLY A 221 26.08 -14.37 -5.16
C GLY A 221 25.41 -13.15 -4.51
N ALA A 222 24.73 -12.29 -5.29
CA ALA A 222 24.06 -11.11 -4.75
C ALA A 222 23.01 -11.45 -3.69
N VAL A 223 22.95 -10.63 -2.64
CA VAL A 223 21.84 -10.65 -1.68
C VAL A 223 20.76 -9.69 -2.17
N PHE A 224 19.49 -10.07 -2.07
CA PHE A 224 18.37 -9.29 -2.60
C PHE A 224 17.49 -8.68 -1.52
N VAL A 225 16.94 -7.49 -1.81
CA VAL A 225 15.93 -6.80 -1.00
C VAL A 225 14.67 -6.58 -1.82
N GLU A 226 13.51 -6.60 -1.15
CA GLU A 226 12.22 -6.29 -1.74
C GLU A 226 11.98 -4.78 -1.75
N VAL A 227 11.79 -4.21 -2.94
CA VAL A 227 11.42 -2.79 -3.14
C VAL A 227 10.09 -2.74 -3.87
N GLY A 228 9.01 -2.62 -3.11
CA GLY A 228 7.66 -2.88 -3.60
C GLY A 228 7.54 -4.34 -4.04
N GLN A 229 7.27 -4.58 -5.33
CA GLN A 229 7.28 -5.93 -5.92
C GLN A 229 8.64 -6.34 -6.50
N TRP A 230 9.61 -5.42 -6.62
CA TRP A 230 10.89 -5.71 -7.25
C TRP A 230 11.87 -6.41 -6.31
N MET A 231 12.59 -7.40 -6.82
CA MET A 231 13.77 -7.96 -6.18
C MET A 231 15.01 -7.24 -6.68
N ARG A 232 15.63 -6.38 -5.85
CA ARG A 232 16.84 -5.63 -6.21
C ARG A 232 18.06 -6.20 -5.48
N ALA A 233 19.21 -6.24 -6.16
CA ALA A 233 20.47 -6.58 -5.50
C ALA A 233 20.80 -5.52 -4.45
N GLN A 234 20.92 -5.94 -3.20
CA GLN A 234 21.22 -5.10 -2.05
C GLN A 234 22.73 -4.90 -1.89
N TYR A 235 23.52 -5.97 -2.03
CA TYR A 235 24.98 -5.99 -2.04
C TYR A 235 25.52 -7.31 -2.63
N PHE A 236 26.81 -7.35 -2.95
CA PHE A 236 27.51 -8.45 -3.61
C PHE A 236 28.66 -8.95 -2.72
N PRO A 237 28.43 -9.99 -1.88
CA PRO A 237 29.45 -10.52 -0.98
C PRO A 237 30.61 -11.21 -1.72
N ARG A 238 31.82 -11.12 -1.17
CA ARG A 238 33.01 -11.88 -1.61
C ARG A 238 33.46 -12.84 -0.51
N ALA A 239 34.16 -13.90 -0.93
CA ALA A 239 34.78 -14.83 0.01
C ALA A 239 35.71 -14.09 0.99
N GLY A 240 35.55 -14.38 2.28
CA GLY A 240 36.28 -13.70 3.37
C GLY A 240 35.55 -12.52 4.00
N GLU A 241 34.46 -12.02 3.39
CA GLU A 241 33.59 -11.02 4.01
C GLU A 241 32.59 -11.71 4.97
N THR A 242 32.64 -11.38 6.26
CA THR A 242 31.89 -12.06 7.32
C THR A 242 30.57 -11.37 7.66
N HIS A 243 30.39 -10.11 7.24
CA HIS A 243 29.15 -9.36 7.43
C HIS A 243 28.88 -8.41 6.27
N TRP A 244 27.60 -8.12 6.04
CA TRP A 244 27.13 -7.32 4.89
C TRP A 244 27.87 -5.99 4.70
N ARG A 245 28.18 -5.29 5.80
CA ARG A 245 28.85 -3.97 5.73
C ARG A 245 30.24 -4.02 5.10
N GLN A 246 30.99 -5.12 5.21
CA GLN A 246 32.29 -5.22 4.52
C GLN A 246 32.11 -5.16 2.99
N SER A 247 31.09 -5.83 2.45
CA SER A 247 30.75 -5.80 1.03
C SER A 247 30.37 -4.39 0.59
N VAL A 248 29.48 -3.74 1.34
CA VAL A 248 29.01 -2.37 1.06
C VAL A 248 30.14 -1.34 1.13
N ASP A 249 30.98 -1.42 2.16
CA ASP A 249 32.13 -0.54 2.34
C ASP A 249 33.14 -0.70 1.19
N ARG A 250 33.37 -1.93 0.69
CA ARG A 250 34.19 -2.19 -0.49
C ARG A 250 33.56 -1.63 -1.75
N GLU A 251 32.28 -1.91 -1.97
CA GLU A 251 31.51 -1.46 -3.14
C GLU A 251 31.52 0.07 -3.26
N ALA A 252 31.20 0.78 -2.17
CA ALA A 252 31.18 2.24 -2.16
C ALA A 252 32.57 2.84 -2.44
N ARG A 253 33.64 2.27 -1.86
CA ARG A 253 35.03 2.67 -2.17
C ARG A 253 35.41 2.40 -3.62
N ALA A 254 34.99 1.26 -4.17
CA ALA A 254 35.27 0.90 -5.56
C ALA A 254 34.62 1.88 -6.56
N VAL A 255 33.39 2.34 -6.27
CA VAL A 255 32.73 3.36 -7.10
C VAL A 255 33.53 4.65 -7.12
N ARG A 256 33.96 5.19 -5.97
CA ARG A 256 34.71 6.46 -5.92
C ARG A 256 36.16 6.32 -6.39
N GLY A 257 36.79 5.16 -6.21
CA GLY A 257 38.19 4.91 -6.58
C GLY A 257 38.40 4.45 -8.02
N ALA A 258 37.38 3.85 -8.66
CA ALA A 258 37.50 3.24 -9.98
C ALA A 258 36.19 3.37 -10.78
N VAL A 259 35.41 2.31 -10.88
CA VAL A 259 34.10 2.27 -11.53
C VAL A 259 33.23 1.19 -10.90
N GLY A 260 31.98 1.52 -10.63
CA GLY A 260 30.98 0.57 -10.20
C GLY A 260 29.75 0.54 -11.10
N LEU A 261 29.05 -0.59 -11.05
CA LEU A 261 27.87 -0.86 -11.85
C LEU A 261 26.68 -1.20 -10.97
N CYS A 262 25.59 -0.44 -11.10
CA CYS A 262 24.36 -0.68 -10.34
C CYS A 262 23.17 -0.81 -11.27
N ASP A 263 22.34 -1.84 -11.04
CA ASP A 263 21.09 -2.00 -11.74
C ASP A 263 20.03 -1.00 -11.23
N VAL A 264 19.70 -0.04 -12.10
CA VAL A 264 18.67 1.00 -11.92
C VAL A 264 17.47 0.78 -12.85
N THR A 265 17.33 -0.43 -13.41
CA THR A 265 16.21 -0.84 -14.27
C THR A 265 14.85 -0.64 -13.60
N THR A 266 14.78 -0.67 -12.27
CA THR A 266 13.51 -0.57 -11.54
C THR A 266 12.91 0.83 -11.47
N LEU A 267 13.66 1.89 -11.81
CA LEU A 267 13.12 3.25 -11.87
C LEU A 267 11.95 3.32 -12.84
N GLY A 268 10.92 4.10 -12.53
CA GLY A 268 9.84 4.36 -13.49
C GLY A 268 10.40 5.07 -14.71
N LYS A 269 9.92 4.70 -15.89
CA LYS A 269 10.30 5.31 -17.17
C LYS A 269 9.04 5.55 -17.98
N ILE A 270 8.85 6.77 -18.43
CA ILE A 270 7.68 7.20 -19.19
C ILE A 270 8.18 7.99 -20.39
N ASP A 271 7.87 7.51 -21.59
CA ASP A 271 8.05 8.29 -22.80
C ASP A 271 6.85 9.25 -22.92
N VAL A 272 7.14 10.55 -23.06
CA VAL A 272 6.19 11.65 -23.19
C VAL A 272 6.43 12.29 -24.54
N GLN A 273 5.47 12.11 -25.45
CA GLN A 273 5.60 12.54 -26.84
C GLN A 273 4.46 13.47 -27.24
N GLY A 274 4.67 14.31 -28.26
CA GLY A 274 3.68 15.24 -28.81
C GLY A 274 4.15 16.69 -28.79
N ALA A 275 3.50 17.56 -29.55
CA ALA A 275 3.91 18.96 -29.72
C ALA A 275 3.89 19.74 -28.39
N ASP A 276 3.01 19.37 -27.46
CA ASP A 276 2.84 20.03 -26.17
C ASP A 276 3.56 19.31 -25.02
N ALA A 277 4.40 18.31 -25.30
CA ALA A 277 5.09 17.52 -24.27
C ALA A 277 5.87 18.39 -23.27
N GLY A 278 6.55 19.42 -23.76
CA GLY A 278 7.30 20.36 -22.93
C GLY A 278 6.40 21.19 -21.99
N GLU A 279 5.24 21.63 -22.48
CA GLU A 279 4.26 22.41 -21.70
C GLU A 279 3.54 21.53 -20.67
N PHE A 280 3.13 20.33 -21.06
CA PHE A 280 2.53 19.36 -20.14
C PHE A 280 3.45 19.05 -18.95
N LEU A 281 4.74 18.78 -19.22
CA LEU A 281 5.74 18.58 -18.16
C LEU A 281 5.97 19.84 -17.33
N ASN A 282 5.83 21.02 -17.93
CA ASN A 282 5.94 22.29 -17.24
C ASN A 282 4.77 22.54 -16.28
N ARG A 283 3.58 21.98 -16.52
CA ARG A 283 2.44 22.03 -15.58
C ARG A 283 2.56 21.00 -14.45
N LEU A 284 3.24 19.87 -14.69
CA LEU A 284 3.42 18.80 -13.70
C LEU A 284 4.58 19.04 -12.71
N TYR A 285 5.75 19.42 -13.21
CA TYR A 285 6.91 19.67 -12.38
C TYR A 285 6.87 21.07 -11.78
N CYS A 286 7.38 21.26 -10.55
CA CYS A 286 7.38 22.58 -9.91
C CYS A 286 8.40 23.56 -10.53
N ASN A 287 9.47 23.03 -11.13
CA ASN A 287 10.48 23.79 -11.84
C ASN A 287 10.14 24.00 -13.32
N MET A 288 10.77 25.01 -13.95
CA MET A 288 10.56 25.31 -15.37
C MET A 288 11.07 24.15 -16.24
N MET A 289 10.22 23.58 -17.12
CA MET A 289 10.61 22.50 -18.03
C MET A 289 10.72 22.95 -19.49
N THR A 290 9.98 23.98 -19.91
CA THR A 290 9.96 24.48 -21.30
C THR A 290 11.32 24.95 -21.82
N THR A 291 12.23 25.38 -20.94
CA THR A 291 13.59 25.85 -21.30
C THR A 291 14.62 24.73 -21.42
N LEU A 292 14.21 23.46 -21.26
CA LEU A 292 15.11 22.32 -21.43
C LEU A 292 15.45 22.15 -22.92
N LYS A 293 16.73 22.21 -23.28
CA LYS A 293 17.19 22.01 -24.66
C LYS A 293 17.20 20.53 -25.03
N VAL A 294 17.03 20.22 -26.32
CA VAL A 294 17.24 18.86 -26.85
C VAL A 294 18.65 18.38 -26.53
N GLY A 295 18.79 17.09 -26.21
CA GLY A 295 20.04 16.46 -25.78
C GLY A 295 20.44 16.78 -24.34
N ARG A 296 19.55 17.38 -23.54
CA ARG A 296 19.79 17.70 -22.12
C ARG A 296 18.79 17.04 -21.19
N VAL A 297 19.25 16.85 -19.97
CA VAL A 297 18.49 16.32 -18.85
C VAL A 297 18.26 17.43 -17.82
N ARG A 298 17.13 17.40 -17.13
CA ARG A 298 16.83 18.25 -15.99
C ARG A 298 16.25 17.42 -14.86
N TYR A 299 16.79 17.58 -13.67
CA TYR A 299 16.17 17.07 -12.46
C TYR A 299 14.89 17.86 -12.17
N GLY A 300 13.83 17.17 -11.82
CA GLY A 300 12.51 17.75 -11.58
C GLY A 300 11.89 17.22 -10.30
N LEU A 301 11.22 18.11 -9.59
CA LEU A 301 10.43 17.78 -8.41
C LEU A 301 8.95 17.94 -8.74
N MET A 302 8.16 16.88 -8.52
CA MET A 302 6.70 16.94 -8.60
C MET A 302 6.15 17.20 -7.19
N LEU A 303 5.14 18.05 -7.11
CA LEU A 303 4.41 18.28 -5.88
C LEU A 303 3.02 17.66 -5.99
N ARG A 304 2.45 17.30 -4.84
CA ARG A 304 1.03 16.98 -4.72
C ARG A 304 0.23 18.28 -4.71
N GLU A 305 -1.07 18.17 -4.98
CA GLU A 305 -1.98 19.32 -4.94
C GLU A 305 -1.96 20.07 -3.59
N ASP A 306 -1.67 19.37 -2.47
CA ASP A 306 -1.55 19.97 -1.13
C ASP A 306 -0.19 20.65 -0.85
N GLY A 307 0.73 20.66 -1.82
CA GLY A 307 2.00 21.39 -1.79
C GLY A 307 3.20 20.62 -1.24
N PHE A 308 3.02 19.38 -0.80
CA PHE A 308 4.13 18.51 -0.38
C PHE A 308 4.83 17.85 -1.57
N ALA A 309 6.08 17.44 -1.36
CA ALA A 309 6.81 16.65 -2.36
C ALA A 309 6.07 15.34 -2.63
N TYR A 310 5.86 15.04 -3.92
CA TYR A 310 5.17 13.85 -4.37
C TYR A 310 6.17 12.78 -4.82
N ASP A 311 6.94 13.12 -5.83
CA ASP A 311 7.98 12.28 -6.41
C ASP A 311 9.00 13.17 -7.11
N ASP A 312 10.16 12.60 -7.42
CA ASP A 312 11.22 13.27 -8.14
C ASP A 312 11.79 12.39 -9.24
N GLY A 313 12.69 12.97 -10.03
CA GLY A 313 13.44 12.24 -11.03
C GLY A 313 14.01 13.16 -12.08
N THR A 314 14.30 12.61 -13.25
CA THR A 314 14.89 13.36 -14.36
C THR A 314 14.00 13.35 -15.58
N CYS A 315 13.94 14.48 -16.27
CA CYS A 315 13.35 14.64 -17.59
C CYS A 315 14.48 14.82 -18.61
N ALA A 316 14.62 13.87 -19.53
CA ALA A 316 15.58 13.91 -20.62
C ALA A 316 14.87 14.26 -21.94
N ARG A 317 15.25 15.38 -22.57
CA ARG A 317 14.64 15.81 -23.85
C ARG A 317 15.43 15.24 -25.02
N LEU A 318 14.91 14.17 -25.64
CA LEU A 318 15.57 13.46 -26.73
C LEU A 318 15.31 14.10 -28.10
N ALA A 319 14.14 14.69 -28.30
CA ALA A 319 13.79 15.50 -29.46
C ALA A 319 12.91 16.69 -29.04
N GLU A 320 12.50 17.53 -30.00
CA GLU A 320 11.64 18.68 -29.70
C GLU A 320 10.30 18.27 -29.08
N ASP A 321 9.76 17.15 -29.53
CA ASP A 321 8.47 16.54 -29.22
C ASP A 321 8.60 15.22 -28.43
N HIS A 322 9.79 14.89 -27.90
CA HIS A 322 10.03 13.62 -27.20
C HIS A 322 10.89 13.81 -25.95
N CYS A 323 10.28 13.54 -24.80
CA CYS A 323 10.92 13.49 -23.50
C CYS A 323 10.83 12.10 -22.89
N VAL A 324 11.86 11.70 -22.14
CA VAL A 324 11.84 10.51 -21.28
C VAL A 324 11.91 10.97 -19.84
N VAL A 325 10.87 10.65 -19.08
CA VAL A 325 10.76 10.95 -17.65
C VAL A 325 11.13 9.72 -16.85
N THR A 326 11.98 9.92 -15.85
CA THR A 326 12.28 8.93 -14.82
C THR A 326 11.62 9.30 -13.50
N THR A 327 11.21 8.29 -12.73
CA THR A 327 10.57 8.45 -11.42
C THR A 327 11.20 7.47 -10.43
N THR A 328 10.92 7.62 -9.14
CA THR A 328 11.35 6.63 -8.14
C THR A 328 10.69 5.26 -8.41
N THR A 329 11.38 4.18 -8.00
CA THR A 329 10.92 2.80 -8.22
C THR A 329 9.54 2.53 -7.62
N ALA A 330 9.25 3.05 -6.43
CA ALA A 330 8.00 2.79 -5.72
C ALA A 330 6.81 3.54 -6.34
N ASN A 331 7.05 4.74 -6.88
CA ASN A 331 5.99 5.62 -7.36
C ASN A 331 5.77 5.54 -8.88
N ALA A 332 6.53 4.73 -9.62
CA ALA A 332 6.41 4.58 -11.08
C ALA A 332 4.97 4.43 -11.59
N GLY A 333 4.19 3.53 -10.97
CA GLY A 333 2.78 3.34 -11.35
C GLY A 333 1.87 4.49 -10.93
N LEU A 334 2.13 5.10 -9.77
CA LEU A 334 1.33 6.20 -9.24
C LEU A 334 1.54 7.48 -10.05
N VAL A 335 2.80 7.81 -10.39
CA VAL A 335 3.12 8.97 -11.26
C VAL A 335 2.54 8.78 -12.65
N TYR A 336 2.71 7.60 -13.27
CA TYR A 336 2.12 7.36 -14.59
C TYR A 336 0.59 7.53 -14.58
N ARG A 337 -0.09 6.98 -13.56
CA ARG A 337 -1.54 7.18 -13.38
C ARG A 337 -1.91 8.64 -13.19
N ASN A 338 -1.12 9.39 -12.42
CA ASN A 338 -1.35 10.82 -12.21
C ASN A 338 -1.14 11.64 -13.50
N MET A 339 -0.13 11.29 -14.30
CA MET A 339 0.10 11.91 -15.61
C MET A 339 -1.06 11.61 -16.58
N GLU A 340 -1.56 10.37 -16.62
CA GLU A 340 -2.75 10.04 -17.42
C GLU A 340 -4.00 10.78 -16.94
N PHE A 341 -4.22 10.91 -15.63
CA PHE A 341 -5.32 11.72 -15.10
C PHE A 341 -5.18 13.19 -15.52
N ALA A 342 -3.98 13.78 -15.39
CA ALA A 342 -3.74 15.15 -15.81
C ALA A 342 -3.99 15.33 -17.32
N ARG A 343 -3.52 14.40 -18.14
CA ARG A 343 -3.72 14.41 -19.59
C ARG A 343 -5.19 14.24 -19.98
N GLN A 344 -5.93 13.36 -19.33
CA GLN A 344 -7.32 13.04 -19.72
C GLN A 344 -8.36 13.99 -19.12
N CYS A 345 -8.14 14.45 -17.89
CA CYS A 345 -9.15 15.14 -17.10
C CYS A 345 -8.84 16.62 -16.86
N LEU A 346 -7.56 17.00 -16.77
CA LEU A 346 -7.17 18.39 -16.48
C LEU A 346 -6.84 19.16 -17.75
N TRP A 347 -6.10 18.53 -18.66
CA TRP A 347 -5.61 19.15 -19.90
C TRP A 347 -5.82 18.25 -21.14
N PRO A 348 -7.07 17.82 -21.43
CA PRO A 348 -7.38 17.00 -22.60
C PRO A 348 -7.11 17.68 -23.93
N GLU A 349 -6.92 19.00 -23.93
CA GLU A 349 -6.62 19.81 -25.12
C GLU A 349 -5.17 19.74 -25.59
N LEU A 350 -4.23 19.30 -24.74
CA LEU A 350 -2.80 19.26 -25.08
C LEU A 350 -2.47 18.06 -25.98
N ASP A 351 -1.68 18.29 -27.03
CA ASP A 351 -1.13 17.22 -27.86
C ASP A 351 0.02 16.51 -27.13
N VAL A 352 -0.35 15.53 -26.31
CA VAL A 352 0.57 14.66 -25.57
C VAL A 352 0.09 13.23 -25.56
N GLN A 353 1.02 12.29 -25.74
CA GLN A 353 0.82 10.86 -25.58
C GLN A 353 1.84 10.31 -24.58
N LEU A 354 1.38 9.41 -23.72
CA LEU A 354 2.18 8.86 -22.62
C LEU A 354 2.27 7.34 -22.77
N ILE A 355 3.48 6.80 -22.70
CA ILE A 355 3.71 5.35 -22.67
C ILE A 355 4.64 5.04 -21.50
N SER A 356 4.20 4.16 -20.61
CA SER A 356 5.11 3.59 -19.62
C SER A 356 6.09 2.64 -20.30
N THR A 357 7.36 3.05 -20.35
CA THR A 357 8.47 2.27 -20.91
C THR A 357 9.32 1.62 -19.81
N THR A 358 8.82 1.63 -18.56
CA THR A 358 9.48 1.09 -17.36
C THR A 358 10.03 -0.33 -17.56
N ASN A 359 9.26 -1.22 -18.19
CA ASN A 359 9.66 -2.61 -18.44
C ASN A 359 10.34 -2.82 -19.81
N ALA A 360 10.34 -1.81 -20.68
CA ALA A 360 10.89 -1.91 -22.02
C ALA A 360 12.42 -1.74 -22.03
N TRP A 361 12.98 -1.10 -21.00
CA TRP A 361 14.40 -0.75 -20.92
C TRP A 361 15.05 -1.31 -19.65
N ALA A 362 16.14 -2.07 -19.83
CA ALA A 362 17.12 -2.31 -18.78
C ALA A 362 18.04 -1.09 -18.69
N GLN A 363 18.44 -0.69 -17.48
CA GLN A 363 19.27 0.49 -17.29
C GLN A 363 20.31 0.27 -16.20
N ILE A 364 21.58 0.49 -16.54
CA ILE A 364 22.73 0.31 -15.65
C ILE A 364 23.38 1.66 -15.41
N ALA A 365 23.53 2.02 -14.13
CA ALA A 365 24.34 3.14 -13.71
C ALA A 365 25.81 2.71 -13.67
N VAL A 366 26.64 3.35 -14.50
CA VAL A 366 28.10 3.17 -14.55
C VAL A 366 28.72 4.41 -13.92
N ALA A 367 29.16 4.30 -12.67
CA ALA A 367 29.57 5.44 -11.86
C ALA A 367 31.02 5.31 -11.37
N GLY A 368 31.75 6.42 -11.32
CA GLY A 368 33.14 6.51 -10.89
C GLY A 368 34.05 7.18 -11.92
N PRO A 369 35.27 7.58 -11.54
CA PRO A 369 36.20 8.28 -12.42
C PRO A 369 36.56 7.50 -13.70
N LYS A 370 36.47 6.16 -13.69
CA LYS A 370 36.73 5.32 -14.87
C LYS A 370 35.49 4.96 -15.69
N SER A 371 34.32 5.50 -15.35
CA SER A 371 33.04 5.22 -16.05
C SER A 371 33.09 5.56 -17.54
N ARG A 372 33.65 6.73 -17.90
CA ARG A 372 33.85 7.16 -19.29
C ARG A 372 34.75 6.20 -20.06
N ALA A 373 35.87 5.80 -19.46
CA ALA A 373 36.83 4.88 -20.06
C ALA A 373 36.22 3.49 -20.32
N LEU A 374 35.34 3.01 -19.44
CA LEU A 374 34.62 1.77 -19.64
C LEU A 374 33.59 1.89 -20.78
N LEU A 375 32.77 2.94 -20.77
CA LEU A 375 31.73 3.12 -21.79
C LEU A 375 32.29 3.34 -23.19
N ALA A 376 33.44 4.02 -23.32
CA ALA A 376 34.12 4.20 -24.59
C ALA A 376 34.51 2.87 -25.27
N ARG A 377 34.55 1.74 -24.54
CA ARG A 377 34.82 0.41 -25.10
C ARG A 377 33.61 -0.24 -25.77
N ILE A 378 32.40 0.25 -25.49
CA ILE A 378 31.16 -0.33 -26.02
C ILE A 378 30.35 0.63 -26.86
N VAL A 379 30.56 1.94 -26.74
CA VAL A 379 29.80 2.95 -27.47
C VAL A 379 30.31 3.09 -28.90
N ASP A 380 29.41 3.02 -29.88
CA ASP A 380 29.77 3.03 -31.29
C ASP A 380 29.91 4.47 -31.81
N GLY A 381 31.14 4.89 -32.10
CA GLY A 381 31.41 6.12 -32.89
C GLY A 381 30.89 7.43 -32.29
N PHE A 382 30.63 7.48 -30.98
CA PHE A 382 30.09 8.65 -30.29
C PHE A 382 31.12 9.24 -29.31
N ASP A 383 31.32 10.56 -29.33
CA ASP A 383 32.28 11.23 -28.45
C ASP A 383 31.72 11.40 -27.02
N LEU A 384 32.38 10.79 -26.04
CA LEU A 384 32.04 10.86 -24.61
C LEU A 384 32.88 11.89 -23.83
N SER A 385 33.68 12.71 -24.52
CA SER A 385 34.43 13.81 -23.92
C SER A 385 33.51 14.76 -23.14
N SER A 386 34.04 15.43 -22.13
CA SER A 386 33.24 16.40 -21.34
C SER A 386 32.76 17.58 -22.16
N GLU A 387 33.43 17.90 -23.27
CA GLU A 387 33.04 18.96 -24.20
C GLU A 387 31.86 18.53 -25.08
N ALA A 388 31.90 17.33 -25.67
CA ALA A 388 30.83 16.81 -26.53
C ALA A 388 29.62 16.32 -25.74
N PHE A 389 29.83 15.68 -24.58
CA PHE A 389 28.79 15.11 -23.75
C PHE A 389 28.86 15.63 -22.30
N PRO A 390 28.51 16.92 -22.07
CA PRO A 390 28.64 17.59 -20.77
C PRO A 390 27.69 17.02 -19.71
N PHE A 391 27.91 17.37 -18.44
CA PHE A 391 27.02 16.97 -17.34
C PHE A 391 25.55 17.29 -17.64
N MET A 392 24.65 16.35 -17.35
CA MET A 392 23.22 16.42 -17.69
C MET A 392 22.97 16.48 -19.21
N ALA A 393 23.77 15.78 -20.01
CA ALA A 393 23.50 15.49 -21.42
C ALA A 393 22.78 14.14 -21.56
N CYS A 394 22.02 13.98 -22.65
CA CYS A 394 21.44 12.71 -23.08
C CYS A 394 21.52 12.53 -24.59
N ALA A 395 21.57 11.29 -25.05
CA ALA A 395 21.52 10.94 -26.46
C ALA A 395 20.91 9.56 -26.68
N GLU A 396 20.28 9.36 -27.84
CA GLU A 396 20.09 8.03 -28.43
C GLU A 396 21.33 7.68 -29.25
N LEU A 397 21.85 6.46 -29.09
CA LEU A 397 23.07 6.00 -29.74
C LEU A 397 23.03 4.47 -29.93
N THR A 398 24.10 3.90 -30.49
CA THR A 398 24.30 2.45 -30.53
C THR A 398 25.51 2.02 -29.70
N VAL A 399 25.45 0.80 -29.17
CA VAL A 399 26.54 0.13 -28.47
C VAL A 399 26.75 -1.27 -29.01
N CYS A 400 27.92 -1.86 -28.76
CA CYS A 400 28.23 -3.25 -29.10
C CYS A 400 27.87 -3.58 -30.56
N ASP A 401 28.34 -2.76 -31.50
CA ASP A 401 28.17 -2.95 -32.94
C ASP A 401 26.69 -2.89 -33.39
N GLY A 402 25.97 -1.86 -32.97
CA GLY A 402 24.64 -1.51 -33.51
C GLY A 402 23.45 -1.79 -32.60
N LEU A 403 23.65 -2.24 -31.35
CA LEU A 403 22.54 -2.35 -30.39
C LEU A 403 22.08 -0.95 -29.97
N ARG A 404 20.82 -0.61 -30.27
CA ARG A 404 20.21 0.66 -29.83
C ARG A 404 20.29 0.81 -28.30
N ALA A 405 20.74 1.98 -27.88
CA ALA A 405 20.77 2.39 -26.49
C ALA A 405 20.35 3.86 -26.31
N ARG A 406 20.06 4.23 -25.06
CA ARG A 406 19.93 5.62 -24.60
C ARG A 406 20.99 5.85 -23.53
N LEU A 407 21.70 6.96 -23.61
CA LEU A 407 22.75 7.33 -22.66
C LEU A 407 22.38 8.63 -21.96
N PHE A 408 22.56 8.67 -20.63
CA PHE A 408 22.28 9.82 -19.80
C PHE A 408 23.49 10.11 -18.90
N ARG A 409 24.10 11.30 -18.99
CA ARG A 409 25.17 11.73 -18.06
C ARG A 409 24.56 12.31 -16.79
N ILE A 410 24.02 11.44 -15.96
CA ILE A 410 23.39 11.74 -14.67
C ILE A 410 24.03 10.90 -13.56
N SER A 411 23.97 11.39 -12.33
CA SER A 411 24.63 10.76 -11.20
C SER A 411 23.82 10.92 -9.92
N PHE A 412 23.63 9.81 -9.21
CA PHE A 412 23.08 9.77 -7.86
C PHE A 412 24.15 9.46 -6.80
N SER A 413 25.38 9.13 -7.22
CA SER A 413 26.52 8.81 -6.33
C SER A 413 27.42 10.01 -6.02
N GLY A 414 27.27 11.11 -6.77
CA GLY A 414 28.16 12.26 -6.67
C GLY A 414 29.48 12.12 -7.43
N GLU A 415 29.66 11.04 -8.18
CA GLU A 415 30.82 10.82 -9.06
C GLU A 415 30.43 11.03 -10.52
N LEU A 416 31.41 11.18 -11.42
CA LEU A 416 31.19 11.04 -12.86
C LEU A 416 30.43 9.75 -13.13
N ALA A 417 29.23 9.86 -13.69
CA ALA A 417 28.38 8.73 -13.92
C ALA A 417 27.56 8.88 -15.19
N TYR A 418 27.20 7.73 -15.72
CA TYR A 418 26.37 7.58 -16.89
C TYR A 418 25.35 6.49 -16.61
N GLU A 419 24.13 6.68 -17.05
CA GLU A 419 23.12 5.63 -17.09
C GLU A 419 22.93 5.20 -18.53
N ILE A 420 23.25 3.94 -18.81
CA ILE A 420 23.07 3.34 -20.14
C ILE A 420 21.83 2.45 -20.12
N ALA A 421 20.88 2.74 -21.01
CA ALA A 421 19.66 1.98 -21.17
C ALA A 421 19.65 1.23 -22.50
N VAL A 422 19.32 -0.06 -22.46
CA VAL A 422 19.13 -0.93 -23.64
C VAL A 422 17.77 -1.61 -23.57
N PRO A 423 17.19 -2.10 -24.68
CA PRO A 423 15.98 -2.90 -24.62
C PRO A 423 16.11 -4.04 -23.61
N ALA A 424 15.10 -4.23 -22.76
CA ALA A 424 15.19 -5.05 -21.55
C ALA A 424 15.74 -6.46 -21.79
N ARG A 425 15.45 -7.06 -22.95
CA ARG A 425 15.97 -8.38 -23.36
C ARG A 425 17.50 -8.49 -23.41
N TYR A 426 18.22 -7.36 -23.49
CA TYR A 426 19.69 -7.33 -23.52
C TYR A 426 20.32 -6.92 -22.19
N GLY A 427 19.53 -6.66 -21.14
CA GLY A 427 20.07 -6.16 -19.86
C GLY A 427 21.07 -7.12 -19.22
N HIS A 428 20.82 -8.43 -19.27
CA HIS A 428 21.76 -9.46 -18.80
C HIS A 428 23.09 -9.41 -19.55
N ALA A 429 23.03 -9.45 -20.89
CA ALA A 429 24.24 -9.44 -21.73
C ALA A 429 25.04 -8.14 -21.56
N LEU A 430 24.35 -7.00 -21.37
CA LEU A 430 25.00 -5.71 -21.14
C LEU A 430 25.81 -5.70 -19.83
N ILE A 431 25.23 -6.16 -18.71
CA ILE A 431 25.95 -6.13 -17.43
C ILE A 431 27.15 -7.08 -17.44
N GLU A 432 27.00 -8.26 -18.04
CA GLU A 432 28.10 -9.22 -18.21
C GLU A 432 29.23 -8.61 -19.05
N ARG A 433 28.89 -8.00 -20.19
CA ARG A 433 29.88 -7.38 -21.08
C ARG A 433 30.60 -6.20 -20.43
N LEU A 434 29.89 -5.36 -19.69
CA LEU A 434 30.47 -4.24 -18.96
C LEU A 434 31.41 -4.72 -17.84
N MET A 435 31.07 -5.80 -17.15
CA MET A 435 31.91 -6.39 -16.11
C MET A 435 33.18 -7.02 -16.68
N GLU A 436 33.07 -7.72 -17.81
CA GLU A 436 34.21 -8.29 -18.55
C GLU A 436 35.17 -7.18 -19.02
N LEU A 437 34.64 -6.19 -19.76
CA LEU A 437 35.44 -5.08 -20.28
C LEU A 437 35.92 -4.11 -19.21
N GLY A 438 35.36 -4.16 -18.01
CA GLY A 438 35.76 -3.30 -16.90
C GLY A 438 36.75 -3.96 -15.93
N ALA A 439 37.12 -5.22 -16.15
CA ALA A 439 37.93 -5.99 -15.21
C ALA A 439 39.29 -5.32 -14.91
N ASP A 440 40.02 -4.87 -15.93
CA ASP A 440 41.29 -4.14 -15.81
C ASP A 440 41.12 -2.72 -15.23
N LEU A 441 39.92 -2.16 -15.33
CA LEU A 441 39.59 -0.86 -14.77
C LEU A 441 39.23 -0.94 -13.28
N GLY A 442 38.96 -2.14 -12.75
CA GLY A 442 38.49 -2.37 -11.38
C GLY A 442 36.97 -2.32 -11.24
N ALA A 443 36.23 -2.67 -12.30
CA ALA A 443 34.77 -2.70 -12.28
C ALA A 443 34.22 -3.56 -11.15
N THR A 444 33.31 -2.98 -10.37
CA THR A 444 32.70 -3.64 -9.21
C THR A 444 31.18 -3.48 -9.26
N PRO A 445 30.39 -4.57 -9.23
CA PRO A 445 28.95 -4.44 -9.09
C PRO A 445 28.62 -3.96 -7.68
N TYR A 446 27.62 -3.09 -7.57
CA TYR A 446 27.17 -2.60 -6.28
C TYR A 446 25.65 -2.53 -6.20
N GLY A 447 25.14 -2.82 -5.00
CA GLY A 447 23.71 -2.90 -4.75
C GLY A 447 23.10 -1.62 -4.19
N THR A 448 21.83 -1.71 -3.78
CA THR A 448 21.08 -0.58 -3.23
C THR A 448 21.67 -0.03 -1.94
N GLU A 449 22.39 -0.84 -1.15
CA GLU A 449 22.98 -0.40 0.12
C GLU A 449 24.18 0.53 -0.12
N ALA A 450 25.09 0.14 -1.02
CA ALA A 450 26.20 1.00 -1.43
C ALA A 450 25.72 2.26 -2.16
N LEU A 451 24.67 2.16 -2.98
CA LEU A 451 23.99 3.33 -3.55
C LEU A 451 23.44 4.25 -2.45
N GLY A 452 22.87 3.67 -1.40
CA GLY A 452 22.40 4.37 -0.20
C GLY A 452 23.51 5.14 0.50
N VAL A 453 24.69 4.54 0.69
CA VAL A 453 25.86 5.24 1.25
C VAL A 453 26.26 6.42 0.38
N LEU A 454 26.44 6.20 -0.93
CA LEU A 454 26.94 7.22 -1.85
C LEU A 454 26.00 8.43 -1.96
N ARG A 455 24.68 8.20 -1.98
CA ARG A 455 23.70 9.30 -2.04
C ARG A 455 23.57 10.04 -0.71
N ILE A 456 23.71 9.35 0.44
CA ILE A 456 23.72 9.99 1.77
C ILE A 456 24.94 10.89 1.91
N GLU A 457 26.11 10.44 1.45
CA GLU A 457 27.33 11.25 1.42
C GLU A 457 27.18 12.54 0.61
N LYS A 458 26.27 12.56 -0.37
CA LYS A 458 25.94 13.72 -1.21
C LYS A 458 24.71 14.49 -0.76
N GLY A 459 24.07 14.11 0.34
CA GLY A 459 22.84 14.78 0.81
C GLY A 459 21.66 14.64 -0.13
N HIS A 460 21.67 13.68 -1.04
CA HIS A 460 20.58 13.48 -1.99
C HIS A 460 19.39 12.82 -1.30
N ALA A 461 18.23 13.47 -1.44
CA ALA A 461 16.95 12.95 -0.96
C ALA A 461 16.58 11.67 -1.72
N ALA A 462 15.98 10.71 -1.01
CA ALA A 462 15.37 9.53 -1.59
C ALA A 462 14.04 9.23 -0.86
N GLY A 463 13.52 8.01 -0.97
CA GLY A 463 12.28 7.59 -0.30
C GLY A 463 12.17 7.99 1.19
N PRO A 464 13.22 7.85 2.03
CA PRO A 464 13.15 8.25 3.44
C PRO A 464 12.93 9.76 3.67
N GLU A 465 13.45 10.61 2.77
CA GLU A 465 13.23 12.06 2.81
C GLU A 465 11.94 12.46 2.07
N LEU A 466 11.54 11.72 1.04
CA LEU A 466 10.30 11.91 0.26
C LEU A 466 9.16 11.04 0.83
N ASN A 467 8.90 11.19 2.12
CA ASN A 467 7.98 10.35 2.90
C ASN A 467 6.52 10.80 2.90
N GLY A 468 6.17 11.78 2.05
CA GLY A 468 4.84 12.37 1.96
C GLY A 468 4.54 13.49 2.97
N GLN A 469 5.46 13.78 3.90
CA GLN A 469 5.38 14.92 4.84
C GLN A 469 6.41 16.01 4.53
N ALA A 470 7.36 15.75 3.63
CA ALA A 470 8.39 16.71 3.27
C ALA A 470 7.89 17.73 2.24
N THR A 471 8.20 19.00 2.46
CA THR A 471 8.02 20.07 1.47
C THR A 471 9.29 20.25 0.65
N ALA A 472 9.20 20.92 -0.49
CA ALA A 472 10.38 21.29 -1.28
C ALA A 472 11.40 22.09 -0.45
N LEU A 473 10.94 22.96 0.47
CA LEU A 473 11.79 23.73 1.37
C LEU A 473 12.55 22.83 2.35
N MET A 474 11.87 21.85 2.95
CA MET A 474 12.47 20.92 3.89
C MET A 474 13.64 20.16 3.26
N VAL A 475 13.49 19.67 2.02
CA VAL A 475 14.54 18.90 1.32
C VAL A 475 15.60 19.78 0.63
N GLY A 476 15.60 21.09 0.86
CA GLY A 476 16.57 22.01 0.27
C GLY A 476 16.35 22.32 -1.22
N LEU A 477 15.18 21.97 -1.78
CA LEU A 477 14.79 22.20 -3.17
C LEU A 477 13.77 23.32 -3.34
N GLY A 478 13.56 24.16 -2.31
CA GLY A 478 12.56 25.23 -2.34
C GLY A 478 12.75 26.23 -3.49
N SER A 479 14.00 26.51 -3.85
CA SER A 479 14.34 27.39 -4.99
C SER A 479 13.95 26.81 -6.36
N MET A 480 13.72 25.50 -6.45
CA MET A 480 13.21 24.86 -7.67
C MET A 480 11.73 25.16 -7.91
N VAL A 481 10.96 25.48 -6.86
CA VAL A 481 9.54 25.81 -7.00
C VAL A 481 9.42 27.17 -7.70
N SER A 482 9.09 27.13 -8.99
CA SER A 482 9.05 28.33 -9.84
C SER A 482 8.04 29.35 -9.32
N GLN A 483 8.46 30.61 -9.24
CA GLN A 483 7.58 31.74 -8.96
C GLN A 483 6.99 32.36 -10.24
N LYS A 484 7.45 31.92 -11.42
CA LYS A 484 7.13 32.52 -12.73
C LYS A 484 6.07 31.76 -13.53
N LYS A 485 5.68 30.57 -13.06
CA LYS A 485 4.64 29.74 -13.66
C LYS A 485 3.79 29.10 -12.57
N ASP A 486 2.65 28.57 -12.97
CA ASP A 486 1.87 27.65 -12.14
C ASP A 486 2.22 26.18 -12.46
N SER A 487 1.95 25.30 -11.50
CA SER A 487 2.05 23.85 -11.62
C SER A 487 1.34 23.19 -10.46
N VAL A 488 1.01 21.91 -10.59
CA VAL A 488 0.40 21.11 -9.52
C VAL A 488 1.16 21.33 -8.20
N GLY A 489 0.42 21.74 -7.16
CA GLY A 489 0.95 21.97 -5.82
C GLY A 489 1.71 23.28 -5.58
N ALA A 490 2.07 24.05 -6.61
CA ALA A 490 2.92 25.24 -6.44
C ALA A 490 2.26 26.38 -5.66
N VAL A 491 0.94 26.55 -5.79
CA VAL A 491 0.17 27.52 -4.99
C VAL A 491 0.11 27.05 -3.53
N MET A 492 -0.27 25.79 -3.32
CA MET A 492 -0.45 25.24 -1.97
C MET A 492 0.86 25.11 -1.20
N SER A 493 2.00 24.93 -1.88
CA SER A 493 3.31 24.91 -1.23
C SER A 493 3.70 26.25 -0.59
N ARG A 494 3.00 27.34 -0.94
CA ARG A 494 3.24 28.71 -0.42
C ARG A 494 2.29 29.11 0.69
N ARG A 495 1.34 28.24 1.08
CA ARG A 495 0.42 28.54 2.18
C ARG A 495 1.19 28.75 3.48
N GLU A 496 0.71 29.66 4.32
CA GLU A 496 1.38 30.09 5.56
C GLU A 496 1.88 28.91 6.41
N GLY A 497 1.04 27.88 6.62
CA GLY A 497 1.43 26.71 7.42
C GLY A 497 2.59 25.88 6.85
N LEU A 498 2.79 25.83 5.52
CA LEU A 498 3.93 25.11 4.91
C LEU A 498 5.13 26.03 4.73
N ALA A 499 4.89 27.28 4.37
CA ALA A 499 5.95 28.29 4.23
C ALA A 499 6.60 28.61 5.58
N GLY A 500 5.83 28.53 6.67
CA GLY A 500 6.29 28.74 8.05
C GLY A 500 7.01 27.54 8.66
N ASP A 501 7.02 26.37 8.03
CA ASP A 501 7.79 25.22 8.51
C ASP A 501 9.29 25.51 8.38
N ARG A 502 10.00 25.49 9.50
CA ARG A 502 11.42 25.84 9.59
C ARG A 502 12.33 24.62 9.61
N ARG A 503 11.79 23.41 9.47
CA ARG A 503 12.62 22.20 9.40
C ARG A 503 13.37 22.15 8.08
N ARG A 504 14.67 21.87 8.13
CA ARG A 504 15.55 21.76 6.96
C ARG A 504 16.36 20.47 7.01
N LEU A 505 16.62 19.89 5.85
CA LEU A 505 17.45 18.71 5.69
C LEU A 505 18.89 19.08 6.04
N VAL A 506 19.44 18.45 7.07
CA VAL A 506 20.79 18.64 7.54
C VAL A 506 21.56 17.33 7.55
N GLY A 507 22.88 17.41 7.55
CA GLY A 507 23.75 16.30 7.87
C GLY A 507 23.93 16.15 9.38
N LEU A 508 24.05 14.92 9.85
CA LEU A 508 24.28 14.58 11.24
C LEU A 508 25.49 13.66 11.35
N ARG A 509 26.41 13.99 12.27
CA ARG A 509 27.60 13.19 12.54
C ARG A 509 27.77 13.02 14.05
N PRO A 510 28.09 11.84 14.57
CA PRO A 510 28.28 11.68 16.00
C PRO A 510 29.51 12.47 16.49
N VAL A 511 29.41 13.03 17.69
CA VAL A 511 30.50 13.82 18.31
C VAL A 511 31.73 12.94 18.54
N ASP A 512 31.50 11.70 19.00
CA ASP A 512 32.50 10.63 18.96
C ASP A 512 32.41 9.92 17.59
N PRO A 513 33.48 9.87 16.79
CA PRO A 513 33.49 9.15 15.51
C PRO A 513 33.08 7.67 15.59
N ALA A 514 33.25 7.03 16.75
CA ALA A 514 32.81 5.64 17.01
C ALA A 514 31.33 5.54 17.39
N GLY A 515 30.65 6.68 17.58
CA GLY A 515 29.24 6.76 17.94
C GLY A 515 28.29 6.31 16.83
N LYS A 516 27.02 6.14 17.19
CA LYS A 516 25.95 5.70 16.30
C LYS A 516 25.15 6.87 15.73
N VAL A 517 24.58 6.65 14.55
CA VAL A 517 23.49 7.46 13.99
C VAL A 517 22.41 6.46 13.58
N VAL A 518 21.18 6.66 14.04
CA VAL A 518 20.09 5.70 13.86
C VAL A 518 18.92 6.39 13.17
N SER A 519 18.51 5.85 12.02
CA SER A 519 17.30 6.31 11.32
C SER A 519 16.08 6.18 12.22
N GLY A 520 15.20 7.18 12.21
CA GLY A 520 14.00 7.25 13.03
C GLY A 520 14.22 7.85 14.43
N SER A 521 15.46 8.10 14.85
CA SER A 521 15.69 8.86 16.10
C SER A 521 15.17 10.29 15.98
N HIS A 522 14.57 10.78 17.06
CA HIS A 522 14.09 12.14 17.19
C HIS A 522 15.20 13.06 17.71
N LEU A 523 15.14 14.34 17.35
CA LEU A 523 16.21 15.31 17.57
C LEU A 523 15.80 16.31 18.66
N PHE A 524 16.64 16.46 19.67
CA PHE A 524 16.40 17.32 20.82
C PHE A 524 17.60 18.24 21.08
N ALA A 525 17.35 19.43 21.60
CA ALA A 525 18.41 20.28 22.15
C ALA A 525 19.11 19.58 23.33
N GLU A 526 20.39 19.88 23.56
CA GLU A 526 21.13 19.29 24.67
C GLU A 526 20.52 19.68 26.02
N GLY A 527 20.24 18.68 26.87
CA GLY A 527 19.59 18.87 28.17
C GLY A 527 18.06 19.01 28.14
N ALA A 528 17.43 19.05 26.96
CA ALA A 528 15.97 19.07 26.85
C ALA A 528 15.36 17.70 27.23
N PRO A 529 14.17 17.68 27.87
CA PRO A 529 13.44 16.43 28.07
C PRO A 529 13.03 15.82 26.71
N TRP A 530 12.95 14.50 26.60
CA TRP A 530 12.52 13.84 25.36
C TRP A 530 11.00 13.70 25.31
N LYS A 531 10.33 14.79 24.92
CA LYS A 531 8.87 14.89 24.86
C LYS A 531 8.43 15.46 23.51
N PHE A 532 7.14 15.33 23.20
CA PHE A 532 6.59 15.81 21.93
C PHE A 532 6.76 17.33 21.73
N ASP A 533 6.66 18.13 22.79
CA ASP A 533 6.77 19.59 22.75
C ASP A 533 8.22 20.10 22.59
N THR A 534 9.21 19.23 22.81
CA THR A 534 10.64 19.55 22.70
C THR A 534 11.34 18.84 21.54
N ASP A 535 10.60 18.05 20.77
CA ASP A 535 11.08 17.39 19.56
C ASP A 535 11.28 18.41 18.43
N GLN A 536 12.50 18.48 17.91
CA GLN A 536 12.92 19.43 16.88
C GLN A 536 13.06 18.78 15.50
N GLY A 537 12.74 17.49 15.36
CA GLY A 537 12.81 16.78 14.09
C GLY A 537 13.29 15.35 14.21
N TRP A 538 13.71 14.74 13.10
CA TRP A 538 14.07 13.32 13.09
C TRP A 538 15.12 12.99 12.04
N ILE A 539 15.82 11.88 12.27
CA ILE A 539 16.76 11.29 11.33
C ILE A 539 15.98 10.46 10.30
N THR A 540 16.12 10.78 9.02
CA THR A 540 15.48 10.05 7.93
C THR A 540 16.36 8.90 7.45
N SER A 541 17.66 9.15 7.31
CA SER A 541 18.63 8.21 6.74
C SER A 541 19.89 8.15 7.59
N ALA A 542 20.47 6.96 7.74
CA ALA A 542 21.74 6.77 8.43
C ALA A 542 22.55 5.65 7.77
N CYS A 543 23.86 5.83 7.69
CA CYS A 543 24.77 4.79 7.22
C CYS A 543 26.18 5.00 7.79
N TYR A 544 27.01 3.95 7.74
CA TYR A 544 28.45 4.14 7.88
C TYR A 544 29.02 4.62 6.55
N SER A 545 29.79 5.71 6.56
CA SER A 545 30.51 6.16 5.37
C SER A 545 31.96 5.68 5.42
N PRO A 546 32.39 4.82 4.47
CA PRO A 546 33.78 4.40 4.36
C PRO A 546 34.73 5.52 3.92
N HIS A 547 34.21 6.63 3.39
CA HIS A 547 34.97 7.79 2.93
C HIS A 547 35.16 8.82 4.05
N VAL A 548 34.15 9.01 4.90
CA VAL A 548 34.21 9.90 6.07
C VAL A 548 34.84 9.18 7.28
N GLY A 549 34.74 7.85 7.33
CA GLY A 549 35.27 7.03 8.42
C GLY A 549 34.40 7.02 9.68
N SER A 550 33.14 7.46 9.58
CA SER A 550 32.18 7.46 10.70
C SER A 550 30.76 7.16 10.23
N MET A 551 29.86 6.89 11.18
CA MET A 551 28.42 7.01 10.91
C MET A 551 28.08 8.43 10.49
N ILE A 552 27.17 8.55 9.53
CA ILE A 552 26.58 9.80 9.06
C ILE A 552 25.08 9.60 8.88
N GLY A 553 24.32 10.69 8.91
CA GLY A 553 22.90 10.64 8.61
C GLY A 553 22.36 11.92 8.02
N LEU A 554 21.18 11.81 7.43
CA LEU A 554 20.35 12.93 7.02
C LEU A 554 19.15 12.99 7.95
N GLY A 555 18.70 14.19 8.25
CA GLY A 555 17.50 14.40 9.06
C GLY A 555 16.91 15.77 8.84
N PHE A 556 15.64 15.92 9.17
CA PHE A 556 15.00 17.23 9.20
C PHE A 556 15.15 17.80 10.60
N LEU A 557 15.73 19.00 10.69
CA LEU A 557 15.94 19.71 11.96
C LEU A 557 15.32 21.10 11.87
N GLU A 558 14.58 21.49 12.90
CA GLU A 558 14.03 22.84 13.03
C GLU A 558 15.15 23.89 13.05
N ASN A 559 15.05 24.88 12.15
CA ASN A 559 16.05 25.90 11.86
C ASN A 559 17.44 25.31 11.51
N GLY A 560 17.48 24.13 10.89
CA GLY A 560 18.71 23.38 10.68
C GLY A 560 19.79 24.10 9.86
N ASP A 561 19.41 25.02 8.98
CA ASP A 561 20.29 25.88 8.19
C ASP A 561 21.04 26.94 9.02
N GLU A 562 20.50 27.31 10.18
CA GLU A 562 21.09 28.29 11.11
C GLU A 562 21.90 27.62 12.23
N ARG A 563 21.89 26.28 12.31
CA ARG A 563 22.39 25.49 13.45
C ARG A 563 23.62 24.65 13.13
N LEU A 564 24.32 24.94 12.03
CA LEU A 564 25.53 24.21 11.65
C LEU A 564 26.61 24.33 12.74
N GLY A 565 27.17 23.19 13.15
CA GLY A 565 28.17 23.09 14.21
C GLY A 565 27.60 22.83 15.60
N GLU A 566 26.30 23.05 15.82
CA GLU A 566 25.63 22.77 17.09
C GLU A 566 25.67 21.26 17.43
N VAL A 567 25.75 20.95 18.72
CA VAL A 567 25.60 19.58 19.23
C VAL A 567 24.19 19.40 19.77
N ILE A 568 23.50 18.39 19.27
CA ILE A 568 22.15 18.00 19.65
C ILE A 568 22.13 16.55 20.14
N VAL A 569 21.01 16.13 20.72
CA VAL A 569 20.77 14.75 21.14
C VAL A 569 19.79 14.09 20.17
N ALA A 570 20.22 13.01 19.53
CA ALA A 570 19.31 12.10 18.86
C ALA A 570 18.88 11.01 19.84
N ALA A 571 17.58 10.80 20.03
CA ALA A 571 17.06 9.80 20.97
C ALA A 571 16.02 8.89 20.31
N ASN A 572 16.04 7.63 20.74
CA ASN A 572 14.97 6.66 20.56
C ASN A 572 14.40 6.31 21.94
N PRO A 573 13.37 7.05 22.42
CA PRO A 573 12.82 6.83 23.76
C PRO A 573 12.23 5.42 23.97
N LEU A 574 11.81 4.75 22.90
CA LEU A 574 11.22 3.40 22.98
C LEU A 574 12.26 2.34 23.31
N GLU A 575 13.48 2.49 22.79
CA GLU A 575 14.61 1.58 23.05
C GLU A 575 15.55 2.10 24.14
N GLY A 576 15.29 3.30 24.68
CA GLY A 576 16.15 3.94 25.68
C GLY A 576 17.52 4.35 25.15
N GLU A 577 17.69 4.45 23.83
CA GLU A 577 18.96 4.81 23.19
C GLU A 577 19.07 6.31 22.94
N SER A 578 20.29 6.85 23.01
CA SER A 578 20.57 8.21 22.55
C SER A 578 22.02 8.38 22.11
N ALA A 579 22.25 9.37 21.25
CA ALA A 579 23.56 9.76 20.77
C ALA A 579 23.68 11.28 20.67
N ARG A 580 24.87 11.81 21.02
CA ARG A 580 25.21 13.22 20.79
C ARG A 580 25.70 13.39 19.36
N LEU A 581 25.01 14.19 18.58
CA LEU A 581 25.31 14.42 17.17
C LEU A 581 25.63 15.90 16.94
N ARG A 582 26.64 16.17 16.11
CA ARG A 582 26.91 17.48 15.56
C ARG A 582 26.13 17.68 14.27
N VAL A 583 25.45 18.81 14.16
CA VAL A 583 24.79 19.27 12.94
C VAL A 583 25.86 19.73 11.95
N VAL A 584 25.82 19.20 10.73
CA VAL A 584 26.78 19.49 9.66
C VAL A 584 26.04 19.71 8.34
N PRO A 585 26.69 20.23 7.28
CA PRO A 585 26.06 20.28 5.97
C PRO A 585 25.61 18.88 5.51
N ALA A 586 24.49 18.79 4.81
CA ALA A 586 23.99 17.51 4.25
C ALA A 586 24.95 16.88 3.22
N HIS A 587 25.89 17.66 2.68
CA HIS A 587 26.91 17.23 1.74
C HIS A 587 28.21 16.89 2.49
N PHE A 588 28.46 15.61 2.73
CA PHE A 588 29.62 15.12 3.47
C PHE A 588 30.87 14.97 2.61
N VAL A 589 30.69 14.63 1.33
CA VAL A 589 31.78 14.38 0.38
C VAL A 589 31.64 15.27 -0.84
N ASP A 590 32.73 15.97 -1.19
CA ASP A 590 32.80 16.88 -2.36
C ASP A 590 31.63 17.88 -2.39
N PRO A 591 31.47 18.76 -1.38
CA PRO A 591 30.33 19.69 -1.30
C PRO A 591 30.23 20.63 -2.52
N GLU A 592 31.36 20.94 -3.16
CA GLU A 592 31.42 21.77 -4.38
C GLU A 592 30.98 21.02 -5.66
N GLY A 593 30.91 19.69 -5.60
CA GLY A 593 30.46 18.84 -6.71
C GLY A 593 31.42 18.80 -7.91
N ALA A 594 32.72 18.96 -7.68
CA ALA A 594 33.72 18.97 -8.75
C ALA A 594 33.78 17.61 -9.47
N ARG A 595 33.67 16.50 -8.72
CA ARG A 595 33.79 15.13 -9.26
C ARG A 595 32.67 14.73 -10.23
N LEU A 596 31.54 15.43 -10.18
CA LEU A 596 30.42 15.23 -11.10
C LEU A 596 30.69 15.83 -12.49
N ARG A 597 31.48 16.91 -12.53
CA ARG A 597 31.60 17.78 -13.71
C ARG A 597 32.81 17.44 -14.57
N GLU A 598 33.89 16.96 -13.95
CA GLU A 598 35.17 16.67 -14.60
C GLU A 598 35.21 15.29 -15.29
#